data_AF-A0A0M8SSG2-F1
#
_entry.id   AF-A0A0M8SSG2-F1
#
_cell.length_a   1.000
_cell.length_b   1.000
_cell.length_c   1.000
_cell.angle_alpha   90.00
_cell.angle_beta   90.00
_cell.angle_gamma   90.00
#
_symmetry.space_group_name_H-M   'P 1'
#
loop_
_entity.id
_entity.type
_entity.pdbx_description
1 polymer ?
#
loop_
_entity_poly.entity_id
_entity_poly.type
_entity_poly.pdbx_seq_one_letter_code
_entity_poly.pdbx_strand_id
1 'polypeptide(L)'
;MLACIGSWVTAARRRGELVVKKHGKKQRAKKRAQRTGAAYSSAAAGTTHTHTPLPDLSALPLVPHGSWRVLDLDLAARLVAACRAGCQPCQQTLIPKVVKEDRATLAALAGAVYGAVPTVGFVASDATRQWAPLARTAMQAGTGDEAFAAVEAMDETAAAALLDDALDHWAMGDGPVLAEAVRKVAEKAAEAPPRRRPADPMDAFRAAGIDVFTLDDLDLGDDVDAYHLAENYGVFVGQTTTPDGQPLPMLTLYPESEGAGIEDLEARTDWEHWGLHGMPNVDPSWRLRATIADRSLSGLVHVDDDGQDDIELWRAAQTVSLPADWWSLLDRAQHVLVVGPVKEADHQALQAAGDAGELLAVIARVSFH
;
A
#
# COMPACT_ATOMS: atom_id res chain seq x y z
N MET A 1 4.52 99.27 -20.16
CA MET A 1 4.17 100.03 -18.94
C MET A 1 3.71 99.00 -17.91
N LEU A 2 4.42 98.89 -16.77
CA LEU A 2 4.22 98.01 -15.59
C LEU A 2 4.35 96.48 -15.82
N ALA A 3 5.38 95.80 -15.32
CA ALA A 3 5.68 95.40 -13.92
C ALA A 3 4.72 94.29 -13.42
N CYS A 4 5.06 93.23 -12.68
CA CYS A 4 6.29 92.74 -12.04
C CYS A 4 6.00 91.34 -11.43
N ILE A 5 7.03 90.49 -11.35
CA ILE A 5 7.47 89.66 -10.19
C ILE A 5 6.63 88.46 -9.66
N GLY A 6 7.32 87.32 -9.51
CA GLY A 6 7.07 86.26 -8.50
C GLY A 6 7.21 84.82 -9.03
N SER A 7 8.39 84.21 -9.20
CA SER A 7 9.38 83.68 -8.22
C SER A 7 9.02 82.35 -7.51
N TRP A 8 9.64 81.27 -8.04
CA TRP A 8 10.28 80.12 -7.35
C TRP A 8 9.51 79.24 -6.34
N VAL A 9 9.22 77.98 -6.73
CA VAL A 9 9.45 76.79 -5.88
C VAL A 9 10.00 75.62 -6.70
N THR A 10 11.13 75.13 -6.20
CA THR A 10 11.94 73.95 -6.51
C THR A 10 11.17 72.63 -6.60
N ALA A 11 11.41 71.86 -7.66
CA ALA A 11 11.19 70.40 -7.66
C ALA A 11 12.43 69.69 -8.21
N ALA A 12 13.37 69.44 -7.29
CA ALA A 12 14.52 68.60 -7.50
C ALA A 12 14.13 67.11 -7.55
N ARG A 13 14.84 66.37 -8.41
CA ARG A 13 15.25 64.96 -8.26
C ARG A 13 14.24 63.96 -7.65
N ARG A 14 13.80 63.02 -8.48
CA ARG A 14 13.83 61.56 -8.21
C ARG A 14 13.64 60.78 -9.52
N ARG A 15 14.69 60.69 -10.34
CA ARG A 15 14.88 59.59 -11.31
C ARG A 15 16.09 58.80 -10.84
N GLY A 16 15.85 57.70 -10.13
CA GLY A 16 16.92 56.84 -9.68
C GLY A 16 16.49 55.88 -8.61
N GLU A 17 15.49 55.02 -8.86
CA GLU A 17 15.21 53.92 -7.94
C GLU A 17 14.36 52.78 -8.54
N LEU A 18 14.68 52.32 -9.76
CA LEU A 18 14.04 51.11 -10.32
C LEU A 18 15.02 50.22 -11.11
N VAL A 19 16.30 50.15 -10.75
CA VAL A 19 17.25 49.23 -11.41
C VAL A 19 18.27 48.64 -10.42
N VAL A 20 17.83 48.03 -9.31
CA VAL A 20 18.76 47.26 -8.45
C VAL A 20 18.17 45.92 -7.95
N LYS A 21 16.85 45.74 -7.88
CA LYS A 21 16.25 44.51 -7.32
C LYS A 21 16.45 43.25 -8.19
N LYS A 22 16.67 43.36 -9.51
CA LYS A 22 16.85 42.20 -10.40
C LYS A 22 18.28 41.62 -10.42
N HIS A 23 19.30 42.41 -10.05
CA HIS A 23 20.70 41.95 -10.07
C HIS A 23 20.98 40.89 -9.01
N GLY A 24 20.37 41.00 -7.82
CA GLY A 24 20.54 40.01 -6.74
C GLY A 24 19.97 38.63 -7.08
N LYS A 25 18.81 38.55 -7.74
CA LYS A 25 18.21 37.27 -8.17
C LYS A 25 19.04 36.61 -9.27
N LYS A 26 19.55 37.40 -10.22
CA LYS A 26 20.46 36.95 -11.29
C LYS A 26 21.80 36.44 -10.73
N GLN A 27 22.42 37.19 -9.82
CA GLN A 27 23.66 36.78 -9.14
C GLN A 27 23.48 35.51 -8.31
N ARG A 28 22.36 35.38 -7.57
CA ARG A 28 22.03 34.16 -6.83
C ARG A 28 21.82 32.95 -7.74
N ALA A 29 21.09 33.09 -8.83
CA ALA A 29 20.92 32.02 -9.81
C ALA A 29 22.25 31.63 -10.49
N LYS A 30 23.13 32.60 -10.78
CA LYS A 30 24.46 32.34 -11.36
C LYS A 30 25.39 31.60 -10.39
N LYS A 31 25.44 32.03 -9.11
CA LYS A 31 26.18 31.31 -8.06
C LYS A 31 25.61 29.92 -7.82
N ARG A 32 24.28 29.76 -7.86
CA ARG A 32 23.61 28.46 -7.71
C ARG A 32 23.97 27.54 -8.88
N ALA A 33 23.82 27.99 -10.13
CA ALA A 33 24.22 27.26 -11.33
C ALA A 33 25.69 26.81 -11.29
N GLN A 34 26.61 27.68 -10.86
CA GLN A 34 28.02 27.35 -10.71
C GLN A 34 28.28 26.30 -9.63
N ARG A 35 27.54 26.36 -8.52
CA ARG A 35 27.67 25.38 -7.43
C ARG A 35 27.04 24.03 -7.76
N THR A 36 25.94 24.04 -8.52
CA THR A 36 25.13 22.84 -8.79
C THR A 36 25.30 22.32 -10.22
N GLY A 37 26.22 22.84 -11.03
CA GLY A 37 26.41 22.44 -12.43
C GLY A 37 25.18 22.60 -13.34
N ALA A 38 24.10 23.19 -12.85
CA ALA A 38 22.82 23.29 -13.54
C ALA A 38 22.84 24.45 -14.55
N ALA A 39 22.11 24.31 -15.65
CA ALA A 39 21.87 25.43 -16.55
C ALA A 39 21.28 26.62 -15.78
N TYR A 40 21.72 27.84 -16.11
CA TYR A 40 21.31 29.06 -15.40
C TYR A 40 19.78 29.22 -15.34
N SER A 41 19.06 28.78 -16.38
CA SER A 41 17.60 28.76 -16.43
C SER A 41 16.99 27.84 -15.36
N SER A 42 17.48 26.61 -15.21
CA SER A 42 17.01 25.65 -14.20
C SER A 42 17.34 26.11 -12.78
N ALA A 43 18.54 26.67 -12.57
CA ALA A 43 18.93 27.25 -11.29
C ALA A 43 18.11 28.50 -10.91
N ALA A 44 17.62 29.25 -11.90
CA ALA A 44 16.75 30.41 -11.70
C ALA A 44 15.28 30.02 -11.46
N ALA A 45 14.83 28.92 -12.07
CA ALA A 45 13.48 28.38 -11.92
C ALA A 45 13.31 27.50 -10.68
N GLY A 46 14.40 27.00 -10.09
CA GLY A 46 14.34 26.06 -8.97
C GLY A 46 13.88 24.66 -9.39
N THR A 47 13.91 24.36 -10.67
CA THR A 47 13.51 23.06 -11.21
C THR A 47 14.70 22.10 -11.17
N THR A 48 14.49 20.93 -10.58
CA THR A 48 15.42 19.79 -10.68
C THR A 48 15.56 19.35 -12.13
N HIS A 49 16.72 18.80 -12.50
CA HIS A 49 16.87 18.21 -13.82
C HIS A 49 15.90 17.03 -13.97
N THR A 50 15.34 16.87 -15.17
CA THR A 50 14.53 15.70 -15.51
C THR A 50 15.44 14.65 -16.14
N HIS A 51 15.48 13.46 -15.56
CA HIS A 51 16.22 12.32 -16.09
C HIS A 51 15.24 11.38 -16.78
N THR A 52 15.42 11.15 -18.08
CA THR A 52 14.64 10.18 -18.86
C THR A 52 15.58 9.21 -19.58
N PRO A 53 15.20 7.92 -19.71
CA PRO A 53 13.99 7.31 -19.15
C PRO A 53 14.10 7.11 -17.63
N LEU A 54 12.95 7.11 -16.94
CA LEU A 54 12.89 6.67 -15.55
C LEU A 54 13.00 5.14 -15.49
N PRO A 55 13.72 4.59 -14.50
CA PRO A 55 13.72 3.15 -14.28
C PRO A 55 12.33 2.67 -13.87
N ASP A 56 11.94 1.47 -14.32
CA ASP A 56 10.77 0.79 -13.79
C ASP A 56 11.09 0.24 -12.39
N LEU A 57 10.36 0.71 -11.39
CA LEU A 57 10.46 0.30 -9.99
C LEU A 57 9.15 -0.34 -9.49
N SER A 58 8.29 -0.81 -10.40
CA SER A 58 7.02 -1.47 -10.06
C SER A 58 7.17 -2.74 -9.22
N ALA A 59 8.36 -3.37 -9.23
CA ALA A 59 8.68 -4.51 -8.37
C ALA A 59 9.09 -4.11 -6.94
N LEU A 60 9.34 -2.82 -6.67
CA LEU A 60 9.82 -2.37 -5.36
C LEU A 60 8.79 -2.57 -4.23
N PRO A 61 7.46 -2.39 -4.44
CA PRO A 61 6.45 -2.73 -3.43
C PRO A 61 6.38 -4.23 -3.09
N LEU A 62 6.94 -5.10 -3.95
CA LEU A 62 6.95 -6.55 -3.71
C LEU A 62 8.07 -6.97 -2.75
N VAL A 63 9.01 -6.07 -2.41
CA VAL A 63 10.05 -6.39 -1.42
C VAL A 63 9.53 -6.13 -0.01
N PRO A 64 9.78 -7.04 0.95
CA PRO A 64 9.16 -6.96 2.28
C PRO A 64 9.72 -5.80 3.12
N HIS A 65 10.88 -5.24 2.77
CA HIS A 65 11.67 -4.30 3.58
C HIS A 65 10.98 -2.97 3.87
N GLY A 66 9.97 -2.58 3.09
CA GLY A 66 9.14 -1.41 3.37
C GLY A 66 8.15 -1.65 4.52
N SER A 67 8.07 -2.85 5.10
CA SER A 67 7.07 -3.25 6.11
C SER A 67 5.66 -2.81 5.69
N TRP A 68 5.36 -3.03 4.40
CA TRP A 68 4.06 -2.75 3.79
C TRP A 68 3.61 -1.27 3.84
N ARG A 69 4.54 -0.35 4.13
CA ARG A 69 4.29 1.09 4.07
C ARG A 69 4.20 1.56 2.62
N VAL A 70 3.47 2.66 2.41
CA VAL A 70 3.37 3.33 1.10
C VAL A 70 4.75 3.84 0.69
N LEU A 71 5.20 3.46 -0.50
CA LEU A 71 6.49 3.88 -1.09
C LEU A 71 6.28 5.05 -2.05
N ASP A 72 7.14 6.07 -2.00
CA ASP A 72 7.21 7.10 -3.04
C ASP A 72 8.04 6.60 -4.24
N LEU A 73 7.38 5.83 -5.11
CA LEU A 73 8.01 5.24 -6.30
C LEU A 73 8.50 6.29 -7.30
N ASP A 74 7.87 7.48 -7.37
CA ASP A 74 8.31 8.57 -8.24
C ASP A 74 9.58 9.23 -7.70
N LEU A 75 9.69 9.44 -6.38
CA LEU A 75 10.92 9.88 -5.73
C LEU A 75 12.04 8.86 -5.91
N ALA A 76 11.76 7.58 -5.68
CA ALA A 76 12.71 6.49 -5.89
C ALA A 76 13.22 6.45 -7.34
N ALA A 77 12.32 6.51 -8.32
CA ALA A 77 12.68 6.44 -9.74
C ALA A 77 13.53 7.63 -10.17
N ARG A 78 13.20 8.84 -9.72
CA ARG A 78 14.00 10.05 -9.99
C ARG A 78 15.37 9.99 -9.34
N LEU A 79 15.46 9.47 -8.12
CA LEU A 79 16.74 9.30 -7.42
C LEU A 79 17.64 8.29 -8.13
N VAL A 80 17.11 7.11 -8.48
CA VAL A 80 17.87 6.09 -9.22
C VAL A 80 18.27 6.59 -10.61
N ALA A 81 17.39 7.31 -11.32
CA ALA A 81 17.72 7.92 -12.60
C ALA A 81 18.84 8.98 -12.48
N ALA A 82 18.78 9.83 -11.44
CA ALA A 82 19.83 10.80 -11.14
C ALA A 82 21.16 10.11 -10.76
N CYS A 83 21.10 8.99 -10.06
CA CYS A 83 22.24 8.15 -9.72
C CYS A 83 22.91 7.58 -10.98
N ARG A 84 22.14 6.91 -11.84
CA ARG A 84 22.62 6.37 -13.13
C ARG A 84 23.21 7.44 -14.05
N ALA A 85 22.66 8.65 -14.02
CA ALA A 85 23.17 9.78 -14.78
C ALA A 85 24.41 10.46 -14.15
N GLY A 86 24.88 10.01 -12.98
CA GLY A 86 25.97 10.65 -12.24
C GLY A 86 25.64 12.08 -11.80
N CYS A 87 24.35 12.44 -11.68
CA CYS A 87 23.91 13.81 -11.43
C CYS A 87 23.92 14.16 -9.93
N GLN A 88 25.13 14.44 -9.42
CA GLN A 88 25.36 14.86 -8.04
C GLN A 88 24.42 15.96 -7.52
N PRO A 89 24.08 17.02 -8.28
CA PRO A 89 23.16 18.05 -7.83
C PRO A 89 21.74 17.55 -7.53
N CYS A 90 21.24 16.61 -8.34
CA CYS A 90 19.93 15.99 -8.14
C CYS A 90 19.99 15.04 -6.95
N GLN A 91 21.04 14.21 -6.84
CA GLN A 91 21.25 13.31 -5.70
C GLN A 91 21.29 14.09 -4.37
N GLN A 92 22.07 15.17 -4.29
CA GLN A 92 22.12 16.06 -3.11
C GLN A 92 20.77 16.68 -2.72
N THR A 93 19.84 16.78 -3.67
CA THR A 93 18.49 17.32 -3.44
C THR A 93 17.49 16.23 -3.04
N LEU A 94 17.64 15.02 -3.59
CA LEU A 94 16.70 13.91 -3.42
C LEU A 94 17.05 13.00 -2.25
N ILE A 95 18.34 12.73 -2.00
CA ILE A 95 18.82 11.90 -0.89
C ILE A 95 18.26 12.37 0.46
N PRO A 96 18.33 13.68 0.82
CA PRO A 96 17.80 14.12 2.12
C PRO A 96 16.29 13.88 2.26
N LYS A 97 15.53 13.90 1.17
CA LYS A 97 14.09 13.61 1.22
C LYS A 97 13.84 12.14 1.55
N VAL A 98 14.51 11.23 0.84
CA VAL A 98 14.42 9.79 1.14
C VAL A 98 14.90 9.50 2.56
N VAL A 99 16.05 10.06 2.97
CA VAL A 99 16.64 9.81 4.30
C VAL A 99 15.84 10.42 5.45
N LYS A 100 15.16 11.55 5.28
CA LYS A 100 14.45 12.22 6.40
C LYS A 100 12.95 12.00 6.37
N GLU A 101 12.37 11.95 5.19
CA GLU A 101 10.92 12.02 4.99
C GLU A 101 10.33 10.67 4.58
N ASP A 102 11.12 9.76 3.99
CA ASP A 102 10.61 8.49 3.47
C ASP A 102 11.56 7.30 3.70
N ARG A 103 11.59 6.83 4.96
CA ARG A 103 12.38 5.67 5.39
C ARG A 103 11.91 4.36 4.75
N ALA A 104 10.64 4.26 4.38
CA ALA A 104 10.10 3.07 3.73
C ALA A 104 10.69 2.91 2.33
N THR A 105 10.72 3.98 1.55
CA THR A 105 11.39 4.00 0.24
C THR A 105 12.89 3.72 0.36
N LEU A 106 13.56 4.23 1.39
CA LEU A 106 14.97 3.90 1.66
C LEU A 106 15.15 2.40 1.90
N ALA A 107 14.39 1.83 2.84
CA ALA A 107 14.46 0.43 3.20
C ALA A 107 14.16 -0.48 2.00
N ALA A 108 13.18 -0.12 1.17
CA ALA A 108 12.85 -0.86 -0.04
C ALA A 108 13.97 -0.79 -1.10
N LEU A 109 14.55 0.39 -1.35
CA LEU A 109 15.67 0.58 -2.28
C LEU A 109 16.92 -0.22 -1.86
N ALA A 110 17.24 -0.18 -0.57
CA ALA A 110 18.36 -0.95 -0.02
C ALA A 110 18.05 -2.45 0.04
N GLY A 111 16.81 -2.82 0.38
CA GLY A 111 16.37 -4.19 0.57
C GLY A 111 16.28 -4.98 -0.72
N ALA A 112 15.87 -4.33 -1.81
CA ALA A 112 15.94 -4.91 -3.14
C ALA A 112 17.36 -5.34 -3.49
N VAL A 113 18.38 -4.55 -3.12
CA VAL A 113 19.79 -4.86 -3.36
C VAL A 113 20.29 -5.92 -2.38
N TYR A 114 20.28 -5.57 -1.09
CA TYR A 114 20.96 -6.34 -0.05
C TYR A 114 20.18 -7.55 0.46
N GLY A 115 18.88 -7.62 0.20
CA GLY A 115 18.08 -8.83 0.41
C GLY A 115 18.38 -9.93 -0.62
N ALA A 116 18.81 -9.56 -1.83
CA ALA A 116 19.10 -10.49 -2.90
C ALA A 116 20.58 -10.93 -2.95
N VAL A 117 21.53 -10.06 -2.57
CA VAL A 117 22.95 -10.41 -2.64
C VAL A 117 23.44 -11.21 -1.42
N PRO A 118 24.24 -12.28 -1.63
CA PRO A 118 24.71 -13.13 -0.53
C PRO A 118 25.73 -12.42 0.38
N THR A 119 26.42 -11.39 -0.13
CA THR A 119 27.44 -10.63 0.60
C THR A 119 27.42 -9.17 0.20
N VAL A 120 27.61 -8.26 1.17
CA VAL A 120 27.57 -6.78 0.97
C VAL A 120 28.84 -6.18 0.34
N GLY A 121 29.86 -6.99 0.06
CA GLY A 121 31.16 -6.50 -0.40
C GLY A 121 31.98 -5.84 0.72
N PHE A 122 33.28 -5.67 0.50
CA PHE A 122 34.20 -5.14 1.52
C PHE A 122 34.14 -3.60 1.65
N VAL A 123 33.64 -2.92 0.61
CA VAL A 123 33.53 -1.45 0.56
C VAL A 123 32.26 -0.91 1.23
N ALA A 124 31.29 -1.76 1.56
CA ALA A 124 30.05 -1.35 2.21
C ALA A 124 30.33 -0.70 3.58
N SER A 125 29.52 0.32 3.89
CA SER A 125 29.53 1.00 5.18
C SER A 125 29.17 0.07 6.34
N ASP A 126 29.48 0.48 7.56
CA ASP A 126 29.09 -0.26 8.76
C ASP A 126 27.57 -0.40 8.91
N ALA A 127 26.81 0.63 8.53
CA ALA A 127 25.35 0.60 8.53
C ALA A 127 24.83 -0.52 7.60
N THR A 128 25.35 -0.57 6.36
CA THR A 128 25.00 -1.61 5.40
C THR A 128 25.41 -3.01 5.87
N ARG A 129 26.62 -3.15 6.44
CA ARG A 129 27.10 -4.43 6.98
C ARG A 129 26.21 -4.96 8.11
N GLN A 130 25.73 -4.08 8.98
CA GLN A 130 24.85 -4.45 10.10
C GLN A 130 23.43 -4.75 9.63
N TRP A 131 22.94 -4.01 8.63
CA TRP A 131 21.56 -4.11 8.17
C TRP A 131 21.30 -5.25 7.18
N ALA A 132 22.24 -5.54 6.28
CA ALA A 132 22.01 -6.53 5.22
C ALA A 132 21.66 -7.95 5.69
N PRO A 133 22.16 -8.48 6.83
CA PRO A 133 21.66 -9.73 7.39
C PRO A 133 20.14 -9.69 7.64
N LEU A 134 19.62 -8.60 8.21
CA LEU A 134 18.18 -8.41 8.45
C LEU A 134 17.43 -8.36 7.12
N ALA A 135 17.98 -7.66 6.12
CA ALA A 135 17.36 -7.59 4.80
C ALA A 135 17.26 -8.98 4.13
N ARG A 136 18.26 -9.84 4.28
CA ARG A 136 18.20 -11.22 3.78
C ARG A 136 17.19 -12.08 4.53
N THR A 137 17.17 -11.98 5.86
CA THR A 137 16.17 -12.67 6.69
C THR A 137 14.76 -12.25 6.28
N ALA A 138 14.53 -10.95 6.10
CA ALA A 138 13.25 -10.42 5.67
C ALA A 138 12.82 -10.98 4.30
N MET A 139 13.75 -11.03 3.34
CA MET A 139 13.48 -11.59 2.01
C MET A 139 13.14 -13.09 2.06
N GLN A 140 13.77 -13.84 2.97
CA GLN A 140 13.51 -15.29 3.14
C GLN A 140 12.20 -15.57 3.88
N ALA A 141 11.87 -14.75 4.87
CA ALA A 141 10.68 -14.90 5.69
C ALA A 141 9.42 -14.29 5.04
N GLY A 142 9.58 -13.38 4.08
CA GLY A 142 8.47 -12.64 3.49
C GLY A 142 7.95 -11.49 4.36
N THR A 143 8.64 -11.16 5.45
CA THR A 143 8.24 -10.14 6.44
C THR A 143 9.41 -9.18 6.70
N GLY A 144 9.19 -7.86 6.65
CA GLY A 144 10.28 -6.88 6.75
C GLY A 144 10.31 -6.00 7.98
N ASP A 145 9.51 -6.29 9.00
CA ASP A 145 9.32 -5.39 10.15
C ASP A 145 10.60 -5.12 10.92
N GLU A 146 11.40 -6.15 11.21
CA GLU A 146 12.69 -5.99 11.88
C GLU A 146 13.70 -5.19 11.03
N ALA A 147 13.72 -5.46 9.72
CA ALA A 147 14.60 -4.74 8.80
C ALA A 147 14.19 -3.27 8.68
N PHE A 148 12.89 -2.99 8.60
CA PHE A 148 12.36 -1.63 8.55
C PHE A 148 12.59 -0.88 9.86
N ALA A 149 12.30 -1.50 11.01
CA ALA A 149 12.55 -0.92 12.33
C ALA A 149 14.03 -0.56 12.53
N ALA A 150 14.95 -1.39 12.01
CA ALA A 150 16.37 -1.07 12.03
C ALA A 150 16.70 0.18 11.19
N VAL A 151 16.06 0.38 10.02
CA VAL A 151 16.22 1.60 9.20
C VAL A 151 15.62 2.82 9.89
N GLU A 152 14.46 2.70 10.56
CA GLU A 152 13.88 3.81 11.32
C GLU A 152 14.75 4.25 12.50
N ALA A 153 15.39 3.30 13.17
CA ALA A 153 16.28 3.57 14.29
C ALA A 153 17.63 4.19 13.88
N MET A 154 18.01 4.13 12.59
CA MET A 154 19.24 4.74 12.10
C MET A 154 19.18 6.26 12.19
N ASP A 155 20.26 6.86 12.70
CA ASP A 155 20.46 8.30 12.50
C ASP A 155 20.58 8.65 11.01
N GLU A 156 20.50 9.94 10.69
CA GLU A 156 20.55 10.40 9.30
C GLU A 156 21.86 10.04 8.58
N THR A 157 22.97 9.91 9.31
CA THR A 157 24.28 9.60 8.72
C THR A 157 24.35 8.13 8.32
N ALA A 158 23.92 7.23 9.21
CA ALA A 158 23.86 5.80 8.94
C ALA A 158 22.87 5.47 7.81
N ALA A 159 21.70 6.12 7.80
CA ALA A 159 20.70 5.94 6.75
C ALA A 159 21.16 6.48 5.40
N ALA A 160 21.83 7.64 5.37
CA ALA A 160 22.43 8.15 4.14
C ALA A 160 23.52 7.22 3.61
N ALA A 161 24.36 6.63 4.47
CA ALA A 161 25.38 5.67 4.07
C ALA A 161 24.77 4.38 3.50
N LEU A 162 23.72 3.85 4.13
CA LEU A 162 22.97 2.70 3.60
C LEU A 162 22.39 2.99 2.22
N LEU A 163 21.78 4.17 2.03
CA LEU A 163 21.21 4.58 0.76
C LEU A 163 22.28 4.77 -0.31
N ASP A 164 23.42 5.40 0.01
CA ASP A 164 24.53 5.63 -0.93
C ASP A 164 25.10 4.29 -1.43
N ASP A 165 25.39 3.38 -0.50
CA ASP A 165 25.85 2.02 -0.82
C ASP A 165 24.83 1.29 -1.73
N ALA A 166 23.52 1.43 -1.47
CA ALA A 166 22.50 0.82 -2.33
C ALA A 166 22.45 1.47 -3.72
N LEU A 167 22.59 2.81 -3.79
CA LEU A 167 22.57 3.56 -5.04
C LEU A 167 23.76 3.19 -5.95
N ASP A 168 24.92 2.88 -5.39
CA ASP A 168 26.06 2.37 -6.16
C ASP A 168 25.70 1.08 -6.92
N HIS A 169 24.94 0.17 -6.31
CA HIS A 169 24.41 -1.01 -7.00
C HIS A 169 23.38 -0.65 -8.08
N TRP A 170 22.47 0.29 -7.80
CA TRP A 170 21.50 0.77 -8.79
C TRP A 170 22.16 1.46 -10.00
N ALA A 171 23.30 2.11 -9.80
CA ALA A 171 24.10 2.75 -10.84
C ALA A 171 24.79 1.72 -11.76
N MET A 172 25.21 0.57 -11.23
CA MET A 172 25.84 -0.51 -12.00
C MET A 172 24.88 -1.21 -12.98
N GLY A 173 23.57 -0.95 -12.87
CA GLY A 173 22.57 -1.43 -13.83
C GLY A 173 21.99 -2.80 -13.48
N ASP A 174 22.20 -3.29 -12.25
CA ASP A 174 21.67 -4.59 -11.77
C ASP A 174 20.13 -4.61 -11.62
N GLY A 175 19.44 -3.51 -11.89
CA GLY A 175 17.97 -3.39 -11.77
C GLY A 175 17.15 -4.52 -12.43
N PRO A 176 17.47 -5.00 -13.65
CA PRO A 176 16.77 -6.12 -14.26
C PRO A 176 17.05 -7.46 -13.57
N VAL A 177 18.28 -7.66 -13.05
CA VAL A 177 18.65 -8.86 -12.29
C VAL A 177 17.96 -8.85 -10.93
N LEU A 178 17.83 -7.67 -10.33
CA LEU A 178 17.09 -7.43 -9.09
C LEU A 178 15.59 -7.67 -9.27
N ALA A 179 14.98 -7.12 -10.32
CA ALA A 179 13.58 -7.31 -10.64
C ALA A 179 13.27 -8.80 -10.92
N GLU A 180 14.15 -9.50 -11.62
CA GLU A 180 14.03 -10.95 -11.86
C GLU A 180 14.21 -11.76 -10.57
N ALA A 181 15.15 -11.38 -9.70
CA ALA A 181 15.35 -12.04 -8.41
C ALA A 181 14.16 -11.82 -7.46
N VAL A 182 13.65 -10.59 -7.37
CA VAL A 182 12.45 -10.24 -6.60
C VAL A 182 11.23 -10.97 -7.16
N ARG A 183 11.07 -11.02 -8.49
CA ARG A 183 9.98 -11.77 -9.12
C ARG A 183 10.09 -13.26 -8.82
N LYS A 184 11.29 -13.86 -8.88
CA LYS A 184 11.50 -15.27 -8.52
C LYS A 184 11.26 -15.55 -7.04
N VAL A 185 11.55 -14.62 -6.15
CA VAL A 185 11.22 -14.75 -4.72
C VAL A 185 9.72 -14.63 -4.49
N ALA A 186 9.05 -13.68 -5.15
CA ALA A 186 7.59 -13.55 -5.10
C ALA A 186 6.88 -14.77 -5.71
N GLU A 187 7.37 -15.27 -6.86
CA GLU A 187 6.91 -16.51 -7.49
C GLU A 187 7.14 -17.69 -6.56
N LYS A 188 8.31 -17.83 -5.94
CA LYS A 188 8.60 -18.92 -4.97
C LYS A 188 7.79 -18.81 -3.67
N ALA A 189 7.44 -17.60 -3.24
CA ALA A 189 6.52 -17.37 -2.11
C ALA A 189 5.08 -17.74 -2.48
N ALA A 190 4.67 -17.49 -3.73
CA ALA A 190 3.41 -17.97 -4.30
C ALA A 190 3.42 -19.48 -4.60
N GLU A 191 4.61 -20.07 -4.81
CA GLU A 191 4.85 -21.51 -5.03
C GLU A 191 5.04 -22.29 -3.71
N ALA A 192 4.77 -21.66 -2.55
CA ALA A 192 4.58 -22.41 -1.32
C ALA A 192 3.55 -23.52 -1.60
N PRO A 193 3.82 -24.78 -1.20
CA PRO A 193 2.88 -25.87 -1.45
C PRO A 193 1.51 -25.44 -0.89
N PRO A 194 0.39 -25.72 -1.60
CA PRO A 194 -0.93 -25.33 -1.12
C PRO A 194 -1.02 -25.78 0.33
N ARG A 195 -1.20 -24.82 1.24
CA ARG A 195 -1.32 -25.10 2.67
C ARG A 195 -2.58 -25.95 2.78
N ARG A 196 -2.36 -27.27 2.86
CA ARG A 196 -3.43 -28.25 2.81
C ARG A 196 -4.35 -27.96 3.99
N ARG A 197 -5.62 -27.75 3.67
CA ARG A 197 -6.75 -27.83 4.61
C ARG A 197 -6.45 -28.98 5.60
N PRO A 198 -6.47 -28.75 6.92
CA PRO A 198 -6.62 -29.84 7.86
C PRO A 198 -7.77 -30.73 7.35
N ALA A 199 -7.60 -32.05 7.34
CA ALA A 199 -8.65 -32.93 6.84
C ALA A 199 -9.96 -32.61 7.58
N ASP A 200 -11.05 -32.42 6.82
CA ASP A 200 -12.37 -32.19 7.38
C ASP A 200 -12.64 -33.31 8.40
N PRO A 201 -12.85 -33.00 9.69
CA PRO A 201 -13.15 -34.02 10.70
C PRO A 201 -14.31 -34.92 10.28
N MET A 202 -15.26 -34.39 9.50
CA MET A 202 -16.42 -35.11 8.99
C MET A 202 -16.08 -36.18 7.96
N ASP A 203 -14.98 -36.03 7.23
CA ASP A 203 -14.53 -37.06 6.28
C ASP A 203 -14.08 -38.32 6.99
N ALA A 204 -13.57 -38.23 8.22
CA ALA A 204 -13.25 -39.40 9.03
C ALA A 204 -14.51 -40.16 9.47
N PHE A 205 -15.60 -39.45 9.76
CA PHE A 205 -16.89 -40.05 10.12
C PHE A 205 -17.59 -40.69 8.92
N ARG A 206 -17.60 -40.00 7.76
CA ARG A 206 -18.09 -40.56 6.49
C ARG A 206 -17.29 -41.79 6.06
N ALA A 207 -15.96 -41.75 6.16
CA ALA A 207 -15.10 -42.90 5.88
C ALA A 207 -15.31 -44.08 6.85
N ALA A 208 -15.81 -43.81 8.06
CA ALA A 208 -16.20 -44.82 9.04
C ALA A 208 -17.63 -45.37 8.81
N GLY A 209 -18.34 -44.91 7.77
CA GLY A 209 -19.70 -45.35 7.44
C GLY A 209 -20.77 -44.81 8.38
N ILE A 210 -20.52 -43.68 9.04
CA ILE A 210 -21.50 -42.99 9.88
C ILE A 210 -22.26 -42.00 9.00
N ASP A 211 -23.58 -42.16 8.90
CA ASP A 211 -24.45 -41.18 8.23
C ASP A 211 -24.47 -39.89 9.05
N VAL A 212 -23.96 -38.82 8.43
CA VAL A 212 -23.98 -37.46 8.97
C VAL A 212 -25.08 -36.73 8.22
N PHE A 213 -26.12 -36.32 8.94
CA PHE A 213 -27.15 -35.42 8.42
C PHE A 213 -26.77 -33.99 8.77
N THR A 214 -26.65 -33.10 7.78
CA THR A 214 -26.51 -31.65 8.03
C THR A 214 -27.89 -31.04 8.20
N LEU A 215 -27.95 -29.80 8.71
CA LEU A 215 -29.22 -29.06 8.79
C LEU A 215 -29.88 -28.90 7.40
N ASP A 216 -29.11 -28.96 6.32
CA ASP A 216 -29.59 -28.93 4.93
C ASP A 216 -30.36 -30.20 4.53
N ASP A 217 -30.14 -31.32 5.22
CA ASP A 217 -30.88 -32.58 5.01
C ASP A 217 -32.23 -32.60 5.73
N LEU A 218 -32.50 -31.58 6.56
CA LEU A 218 -33.79 -31.41 7.22
C LEU A 218 -34.65 -30.49 6.35
N ASP A 219 -35.77 -31.03 5.87
CA ASP A 219 -36.82 -30.29 5.16
C ASP A 219 -37.51 -29.31 6.14
N LEU A 220 -36.85 -28.18 6.39
CA LEU A 220 -37.32 -27.09 7.21
C LEU A 220 -38.36 -26.32 6.37
N GLY A 221 -39.65 -26.46 6.70
CA GLY A 221 -40.72 -25.81 5.95
C GLY A 221 -40.56 -24.27 5.86
N ASP A 222 -41.25 -23.66 4.89
CA ASP A 222 -41.17 -22.24 4.46
C ASP A 222 -41.30 -21.17 5.58
N ASP A 223 -41.67 -21.56 6.81
CA ASP A 223 -41.84 -20.66 7.96
C ASP A 223 -40.53 -20.43 8.76
N VAL A 224 -39.45 -21.15 8.43
CA VAL A 224 -38.16 -21.05 9.15
C VAL A 224 -37.14 -20.27 8.33
N ASP A 225 -36.78 -19.07 8.80
CA ASP A 225 -35.71 -18.27 8.19
C ASP A 225 -34.34 -18.89 8.52
N ALA A 226 -33.74 -19.56 7.53
CA ALA A 226 -32.45 -20.22 7.65
C ALA A 226 -31.32 -19.28 8.13
N TYR A 227 -31.46 -17.96 7.92
CA TYR A 227 -30.53 -16.96 8.43
C TYR A 227 -30.37 -17.02 9.96
N HIS A 228 -31.46 -17.26 10.69
CA HIS A 228 -31.42 -17.34 12.15
C HIS A 228 -30.90 -18.69 12.68
N LEU A 229 -30.66 -19.66 11.79
CA LEU A 229 -30.10 -20.96 12.14
C LEU A 229 -28.59 -21.03 11.93
N ALA A 230 -28.02 -20.11 11.14
CA ALA A 230 -26.59 -20.02 10.89
C ALA A 230 -25.91 -19.03 11.84
N GLU A 231 -24.59 -19.17 11.98
CA GLU A 231 -23.77 -18.21 12.69
C GLU A 231 -23.74 -16.87 11.93
N ASN A 232 -24.00 -15.80 12.67
CA ASN A 232 -24.21 -14.45 12.14
C ASN A 232 -23.00 -13.55 12.40
N TYR A 233 -22.66 -12.76 11.39
CA TYR A 233 -21.64 -11.74 11.46
C TYR A 233 -22.27 -10.36 11.38
N GLY A 234 -21.71 -9.40 12.10
CA GLY A 234 -21.91 -7.99 11.85
C GLY A 234 -20.84 -7.46 10.90
N VAL A 235 -21.10 -6.31 10.29
CA VAL A 235 -20.17 -5.69 9.33
C VAL A 235 -19.75 -4.29 9.75
N PHE A 236 -18.49 -3.98 9.52
CA PHE A 236 -17.94 -2.64 9.66
C PHE A 236 -17.36 -2.16 8.33
N VAL A 237 -17.69 -0.94 7.93
CA VAL A 237 -17.20 -0.36 6.67
C VAL A 237 -15.86 0.32 6.87
N GLY A 238 -14.90 -0.02 6.02
CA GLY A 238 -13.59 0.58 5.98
C GLY A 238 -13.14 0.84 4.54
N GLN A 239 -11.88 1.22 4.39
CA GLN A 239 -11.25 1.40 3.10
C GLN A 239 -9.84 0.80 3.15
N THR A 240 -9.44 0.18 2.06
CA THR A 240 -8.07 -0.25 1.82
C THR A 240 -7.55 0.36 0.52
N THR A 241 -6.31 0.03 0.16
CA THR A 241 -5.68 0.45 -1.10
C THR A 241 -5.25 -0.78 -1.88
N THR A 242 -5.58 -0.83 -3.14
CA THR A 242 -5.12 -1.88 -4.07
C THR A 242 -3.61 -1.77 -4.31
N PRO A 243 -2.96 -2.80 -4.88
CA PRO A 243 -1.53 -2.76 -5.17
C PRO A 243 -1.09 -1.62 -6.11
N ASP A 244 -1.99 -1.14 -6.97
CA ASP A 244 -1.79 0.01 -7.86
C ASP A 244 -2.12 1.37 -7.22
N GLY A 245 -2.35 1.40 -5.91
CA GLY A 245 -2.57 2.63 -5.15
C GLY A 245 -3.99 3.18 -5.24
N GLN A 246 -4.94 2.44 -5.81
CA GLN A 246 -6.33 2.87 -5.90
C GLN A 246 -7.08 2.54 -4.61
N PRO A 247 -7.93 3.45 -4.11
CA PRO A 247 -8.77 3.14 -2.96
C PRO A 247 -9.77 2.05 -3.33
N LEU A 248 -9.99 1.10 -2.41
CA LEU A 248 -10.95 0.02 -2.52
C LEU A 248 -11.82 -0.01 -1.24
N PRO A 249 -13.15 -0.13 -1.35
CA PRO A 249 -13.98 -0.27 -0.17
C PRO A 249 -13.69 -1.61 0.51
N MET A 250 -13.75 -1.62 1.84
CA MET A 250 -13.50 -2.80 2.66
C MET A 250 -14.68 -3.03 3.60
N LEU A 251 -15.05 -4.29 3.80
CA LEU A 251 -16.09 -4.75 4.71
C LEU A 251 -15.45 -5.73 5.69
N THR A 252 -15.43 -5.37 6.97
CA THR A 252 -14.83 -6.19 8.02
C THR A 252 -15.93 -6.96 8.75
N LEU A 253 -15.81 -8.28 8.84
CA LEU A 253 -16.74 -9.15 9.56
C LEU A 253 -16.34 -9.28 11.03
N TYR A 254 -17.28 -9.11 11.94
CA TYR A 254 -17.11 -9.45 13.35
C TYR A 254 -18.21 -10.39 13.82
N PRO A 255 -17.93 -11.35 14.72
CA PRO A 255 -18.94 -12.27 15.24
C PRO A 255 -20.07 -11.55 15.98
N GLU A 256 -21.33 -11.81 15.62
CA GLU A 256 -22.51 -11.43 16.43
C GLU A 256 -23.07 -12.60 17.25
N SER A 257 -22.67 -13.81 16.91
CA SER A 257 -23.08 -15.06 17.55
C SER A 257 -21.85 -15.79 18.11
N GLU A 258 -22.07 -16.70 19.06
CA GLU A 258 -20.99 -17.37 19.80
C GLU A 258 -20.18 -18.33 18.92
N GLY A 259 -20.81 -18.93 17.90
CA GLY A 259 -20.13 -19.83 16.96
C GLY A 259 -19.54 -19.11 15.74
N ALA A 260 -19.91 -17.85 15.49
CA ALA A 260 -19.28 -17.04 14.45
C ALA A 260 -17.80 -16.79 14.78
N GLY A 261 -16.92 -17.06 13.83
CA GLY A 261 -15.48 -17.09 14.06
C GLY A 261 -14.72 -17.68 12.88
N ILE A 262 -13.41 -17.88 13.05
CA ILE A 262 -12.57 -18.30 11.93
C ILE A 262 -12.93 -19.72 11.50
N GLU A 263 -13.23 -20.59 12.47
CA GLU A 263 -13.66 -21.96 12.24
C GLU A 263 -14.98 -22.02 11.46
N ASP A 264 -15.93 -21.14 11.74
CA ASP A 264 -17.20 -21.06 10.98
C ASP A 264 -16.98 -20.54 9.56
N LEU A 265 -16.18 -19.48 9.38
CA LEU A 265 -15.84 -19.01 8.03
C LEU A 265 -15.05 -20.04 7.22
N GLU A 266 -14.13 -20.78 7.82
CA GLU A 266 -13.41 -21.90 7.17
C GLU A 266 -14.34 -23.06 6.80
N ALA A 267 -15.40 -23.28 7.58
CA ALA A 267 -16.38 -24.33 7.31
C ALA A 267 -17.32 -23.96 6.16
N ARG A 268 -17.71 -22.68 6.07
CA ARG A 268 -18.72 -22.19 5.13
C ARG A 268 -18.14 -21.63 3.85
N THR A 269 -16.90 -21.15 3.86
CA THR A 269 -16.30 -20.46 2.72
C THR A 269 -15.05 -21.19 2.23
N ASP A 270 -14.70 -20.96 0.97
CA ASP A 270 -13.44 -21.36 0.38
C ASP A 270 -12.41 -20.20 0.39
N TRP A 271 -12.65 -19.19 1.24
CA TRP A 271 -11.80 -18.00 1.32
C TRP A 271 -10.38 -18.36 1.74
N GLU A 272 -9.43 -17.56 1.26
CA GLU A 272 -8.03 -17.75 1.60
C GLU A 272 -7.68 -17.06 2.92
N HIS A 273 -6.82 -17.70 3.71
CA HIS A 273 -6.19 -17.03 4.84
C HIS A 273 -5.39 -15.84 4.35
N TRP A 274 -5.70 -14.67 4.88
CA TRP A 274 -5.19 -13.40 4.40
C TRP A 274 -4.47 -12.64 5.51
N GLY A 275 -3.15 -12.71 5.52
CA GLY A 275 -2.30 -11.98 6.46
C GLY A 275 -2.11 -10.49 6.12
N LEU A 276 -3.12 -9.82 5.53
CA LEU A 276 -3.05 -8.42 5.09
C LEU A 276 -1.98 -8.14 4.02
N HIS A 277 -1.56 -9.16 3.28
CA HIS A 277 -0.51 -9.07 2.26
C HIS A 277 -1.05 -9.45 0.89
N GLY A 278 -0.84 -8.58 -0.09
CA GLY A 278 -1.45 -8.72 -1.42
C GLY A 278 -2.97 -8.58 -1.37
N MET A 279 -3.61 -8.74 -2.53
CA MET A 279 -5.07 -8.84 -2.60
C MET A 279 -5.48 -10.31 -2.62
N PRO A 280 -6.51 -10.71 -1.86
CA PRO A 280 -7.09 -12.05 -2.02
C PRO A 280 -7.72 -12.20 -3.39
N ASN A 281 -8.04 -13.45 -3.75
CA ASN A 281 -8.69 -13.74 -5.02
C ASN A 281 -10.04 -13.02 -5.16
N VAL A 282 -10.36 -12.67 -6.40
CA VAL A 282 -11.69 -12.20 -6.76
C VAL A 282 -12.60 -13.40 -6.93
N ASP A 283 -13.68 -13.42 -6.17
CA ASP A 283 -14.76 -14.37 -6.36
C ASP A 283 -16.06 -13.61 -6.70
N PRO A 284 -16.49 -13.67 -7.97
CA PRO A 284 -17.70 -13.00 -8.39
C PRO A 284 -18.97 -13.72 -7.92
N SER A 285 -18.91 -14.91 -7.34
CA SER A 285 -20.06 -15.59 -6.74
C SER A 285 -20.42 -14.96 -5.39
N TRP A 286 -19.45 -14.40 -4.67
CA TRP A 286 -19.72 -13.52 -3.52
C TRP A 286 -20.26 -12.16 -3.95
N ARG A 287 -21.38 -11.76 -3.32
CA ARG A 287 -22.14 -10.54 -3.60
C ARG A 287 -22.35 -9.71 -2.35
N LEU A 288 -21.87 -8.48 -2.40
CA LEU A 288 -22.35 -7.42 -1.50
C LEU A 288 -23.56 -6.74 -2.13
N ARG A 289 -24.73 -6.87 -1.51
CA ARG A 289 -25.98 -6.26 -1.97
C ARG A 289 -26.11 -4.84 -1.46
N ALA A 290 -26.36 -3.92 -2.37
CA ALA A 290 -26.50 -2.50 -2.11
C ALA A 290 -27.79 -1.96 -2.75
N THR A 291 -28.52 -1.12 -2.02
CA THR A 291 -29.77 -0.52 -2.50
C THR A 291 -29.52 0.91 -2.96
N ILE A 292 -29.81 1.21 -4.23
CA ILE A 292 -29.50 2.52 -4.83
C ILE A 292 -30.35 3.63 -4.23
N ALA A 293 -31.62 3.33 -3.93
CA ALA A 293 -32.63 4.32 -3.53
C ALA A 293 -32.25 5.05 -2.23
N ASP A 294 -31.70 4.34 -1.25
CA ASP A 294 -31.36 4.84 0.08
C ASP A 294 -29.85 4.80 0.38
N ARG A 295 -29.04 4.35 -0.58
CA ARG A 295 -27.59 4.21 -0.48
C ARG A 295 -27.17 3.37 0.71
N SER A 296 -27.81 2.23 0.89
CA SER A 296 -27.58 1.31 2.00
C SER A 296 -27.03 -0.04 1.52
N LEU A 297 -26.53 -0.84 2.47
CA LEU A 297 -26.20 -2.25 2.26
C LEU A 297 -27.34 -3.11 2.80
N SER A 298 -27.63 -4.22 2.12
CA SER A 298 -28.72 -5.11 2.51
C SER A 298 -28.28 -6.53 2.86
N GLY A 299 -27.16 -7.01 2.32
CA GLY A 299 -26.61 -8.31 2.69
C GLY A 299 -25.30 -8.68 2.01
N LEU A 300 -24.64 -9.70 2.54
CA LEU A 300 -23.46 -10.35 1.98
C LEU A 300 -23.77 -11.83 1.78
N VAL A 301 -23.82 -12.25 0.53
CA VAL A 301 -24.22 -13.60 0.13
C VAL A 301 -23.24 -14.22 -0.85
N HIS A 302 -23.12 -15.54 -0.84
CA HIS A 302 -22.63 -16.32 -1.96
C HIS A 302 -23.81 -16.69 -2.86
N VAL A 303 -23.54 -16.81 -4.17
CA VAL A 303 -24.54 -17.13 -5.18
C VAL A 303 -24.04 -18.36 -5.93
N ASP A 304 -24.84 -19.42 -5.95
CA ASP A 304 -24.51 -20.66 -6.62
C ASP A 304 -24.58 -20.58 -8.15
N ASP A 305 -24.27 -21.69 -8.82
CA ASP A 305 -24.30 -21.79 -10.29
C ASP A 305 -25.71 -21.59 -10.89
N ASP A 306 -26.76 -21.81 -10.09
CA ASP A 306 -28.16 -21.61 -10.47
C ASP A 306 -28.66 -20.17 -10.19
N GLY A 307 -27.79 -19.33 -9.62
CA GLY A 307 -28.10 -17.95 -9.28
C GLY A 307 -28.92 -17.78 -8.00
N GLN A 308 -28.99 -18.80 -7.15
CA GLN A 308 -29.64 -18.76 -5.84
C GLN A 308 -28.64 -18.39 -4.75
N ASP A 309 -29.14 -17.80 -3.67
CA ASP A 309 -28.33 -17.56 -2.48
C ASP A 309 -28.18 -18.89 -1.71
N ASP A 310 -26.98 -19.43 -1.65
CA ASP A 310 -26.66 -20.66 -0.94
C ASP A 310 -25.98 -20.39 0.42
N ILE A 311 -25.27 -19.27 0.55
CA ILE A 311 -24.66 -18.83 1.82
C ILE A 311 -24.97 -17.37 2.08
N GLU A 312 -25.47 -17.06 3.27
CA GLU A 312 -25.66 -15.68 3.75
C GLU A 312 -24.82 -15.45 5.01
N LEU A 313 -23.81 -14.59 4.93
CA LEU A 313 -22.92 -14.26 6.07
C LEU A 313 -23.44 -13.09 6.89
N TRP A 314 -24.17 -12.18 6.25
CA TRP A 314 -24.73 -11.00 6.90
C TRP A 314 -25.97 -10.49 6.18
N ARG A 315 -26.96 -10.09 6.97
CA ARG A 315 -28.17 -9.41 6.51
C ARG A 315 -28.36 -8.11 7.30
N ALA A 316 -28.70 -7.02 6.61
CA ALA A 316 -29.03 -5.78 7.28
C ALA A 316 -30.34 -5.94 8.09
N ALA A 317 -30.26 -5.86 9.42
CA ALA A 317 -31.44 -5.87 10.28
C ALA A 317 -32.33 -4.62 10.08
N GLN A 318 -31.74 -3.52 9.63
CA GLN A 318 -32.42 -2.26 9.33
C GLN A 318 -31.65 -1.50 8.24
N THR A 319 -32.35 -0.67 7.49
CA THR A 319 -31.73 0.24 6.52
C THR A 319 -30.82 1.24 7.23
N VAL A 320 -29.52 1.20 6.92
CA VAL A 320 -28.55 2.19 7.36
C VAL A 320 -27.88 2.80 6.12
N SER A 321 -28.13 4.08 5.88
CA SER A 321 -27.47 4.80 4.78
C SER A 321 -25.97 4.90 5.03
N LEU A 322 -25.20 4.63 3.99
CA LEU A 322 -23.74 4.68 4.03
C LEU A 322 -23.21 6.11 3.94
N PRO A 323 -22.00 6.37 4.47
CA PRO A 323 -21.27 7.61 4.19
C PRO A 323 -21.17 7.87 2.67
N ALA A 324 -21.38 9.12 2.26
CA ALA A 324 -21.50 9.48 0.84
C ALA A 324 -20.21 9.23 0.03
N ASP A 325 -19.07 9.42 0.67
CA ASP A 325 -17.73 9.10 0.18
C ASP A 325 -17.53 7.59 0.00
N TRP A 326 -17.97 6.79 0.98
CA TRP A 326 -17.91 5.33 0.88
C TRP A 326 -18.84 4.79 -0.23
N TRP A 327 -20.06 5.30 -0.33
CA TRP A 327 -20.97 4.95 -1.43
C TRP A 327 -20.38 5.28 -2.80
N SER A 328 -19.76 6.45 -2.93
CA SER A 328 -19.12 6.88 -4.18
C SER A 328 -17.92 6.01 -4.54
N LEU A 329 -17.18 5.52 -3.52
CA LEU A 329 -16.11 4.56 -3.70
C LEU A 329 -16.64 3.20 -4.15
N LEU A 330 -17.71 2.71 -3.52
CA LEU A 330 -18.39 1.46 -3.86
C LEU A 330 -18.92 1.46 -5.30
N ASP A 331 -19.60 2.54 -5.71
CA ASP A 331 -20.15 2.74 -7.06
C ASP A 331 -19.05 2.72 -8.13
N ARG A 332 -17.91 3.35 -7.83
CA ARG A 332 -16.75 3.38 -8.75
C ARG A 332 -16.02 2.04 -8.83
N ALA A 333 -15.76 1.39 -7.69
CA ALA A 333 -14.97 0.17 -7.63
C ALA A 333 -15.75 -1.07 -8.10
N GLN A 334 -17.06 -1.10 -7.83
CA GLN A 334 -17.97 -2.23 -8.07
C GLN A 334 -17.52 -3.57 -7.45
N HIS A 335 -16.50 -3.52 -6.61
CA HIS A 335 -15.91 -4.63 -5.87
C HIS A 335 -15.57 -4.14 -4.48
N VAL A 336 -15.60 -5.05 -3.52
CA VAL A 336 -15.32 -4.78 -2.12
C VAL A 336 -14.41 -5.88 -1.57
N LEU A 337 -13.39 -5.49 -0.81
CA LEU A 337 -12.64 -6.44 -0.01
C LEU A 337 -13.51 -6.84 1.18
N VAL A 338 -13.82 -8.11 1.32
CA VAL A 338 -14.44 -8.65 2.52
C VAL A 338 -13.36 -9.37 3.32
N VAL A 339 -13.28 -9.08 4.62
CA VAL A 339 -12.24 -9.64 5.50
C VAL A 339 -12.81 -9.94 6.89
N GLY A 340 -12.41 -11.05 7.48
CA GLY A 340 -12.73 -11.37 8.86
C GLY A 340 -12.39 -12.82 9.23
N PRO A 341 -12.73 -13.26 10.44
CA PRO A 341 -13.39 -12.46 11.47
C PRO A 341 -12.41 -11.58 12.24
N VAL A 342 -12.91 -10.50 12.82
CA VAL A 342 -12.21 -9.74 13.87
C VAL A 342 -13.05 -9.75 15.14
N LYS A 343 -12.40 -9.82 16.30
CA LYS A 343 -13.09 -9.84 17.60
C LYS A 343 -13.82 -8.52 17.89
N GLU A 344 -13.24 -7.41 17.45
CA GLU A 344 -13.78 -6.07 17.63
C GLU A 344 -13.76 -5.31 16.30
N ALA A 345 -14.79 -4.50 16.08
CA ALA A 345 -14.99 -3.73 14.85
C ALA A 345 -14.07 -2.49 14.78
N ASP A 346 -12.75 -2.71 14.82
CA ASP A 346 -11.75 -1.66 14.71
C ASP A 346 -10.50 -2.08 13.92
N HIS A 347 -9.68 -1.08 13.59
CA HIS A 347 -8.49 -1.28 12.77
C HIS A 347 -7.35 -2.02 13.49
N GLN A 348 -7.25 -1.89 14.81
CA GLN A 348 -6.20 -2.53 15.60
C GLN A 348 -6.47 -4.04 15.73
N ALA A 349 -7.73 -4.42 15.93
CA ALA A 349 -8.18 -5.81 15.94
C ALA A 349 -7.96 -6.47 14.57
N LEU A 350 -8.23 -5.76 13.48
CA LEU A 350 -7.92 -6.23 12.13
C LEU A 350 -6.42 -6.47 11.93
N GLN A 351 -5.56 -5.54 12.35
CA GLN A 351 -4.11 -5.73 12.25
C GLN A 351 -3.65 -6.93 13.07
N ALA A 352 -4.11 -7.05 14.31
CA ALA A 352 -3.72 -8.16 15.19
C ALA A 352 -4.16 -9.53 14.65
N ALA A 353 -5.38 -9.62 14.09
CA ALA A 353 -5.86 -10.84 13.46
C ALA A 353 -5.06 -11.18 12.19
N GLY A 354 -4.70 -10.17 11.40
CA GLY A 354 -3.84 -10.32 10.23
C GLY A 354 -2.46 -10.86 10.57
N ASP A 355 -1.82 -10.27 11.59
CA ASP A 355 -0.51 -10.69 12.09
C ASP A 355 -0.55 -12.12 12.66
N ALA A 356 -1.68 -12.51 13.25
CA ALA A 356 -1.92 -13.86 13.77
C ALA A 356 -2.26 -14.89 12.66
N GLY A 357 -2.53 -14.45 11.43
CA GLY A 357 -3.03 -15.30 10.34
C GLY A 357 -4.47 -15.78 10.55
N GLU A 358 -5.23 -15.09 11.40
CA GLU A 358 -6.59 -15.42 11.81
C GLU A 358 -7.66 -14.71 10.96
N LEU A 359 -7.29 -14.25 9.77
CA LEU A 359 -8.19 -13.60 8.83
C LEU A 359 -8.37 -14.47 7.59
N LEU A 360 -9.60 -14.51 7.11
CA LEU A 360 -9.99 -14.96 5.78
C LEU A 360 -10.44 -13.74 4.98
N ALA A 361 -10.20 -13.75 3.67
CA ALA A 361 -10.64 -12.65 2.83
C ALA A 361 -10.97 -13.07 1.39
N VAL A 362 -11.82 -12.26 0.76
CA VAL A 362 -12.21 -12.38 -0.65
C VAL A 362 -12.47 -10.99 -1.23
N ILE A 363 -12.30 -10.82 -2.54
CA ILE A 363 -12.89 -9.67 -3.23
C ILE A 363 -14.25 -10.07 -3.79
N ALA A 364 -15.31 -9.55 -3.17
CA ALA A 364 -16.69 -9.77 -3.59
C ALA A 364 -17.15 -8.72 -4.61
N ARG A 365 -18.11 -9.08 -5.47
CA ARG A 365 -18.72 -8.15 -6.41
C ARG A 365 -19.89 -7.41 -5.77
N VAL A 366 -20.05 -6.13 -6.10
CA VAL A 366 -21.21 -5.34 -5.64
C VAL A 366 -22.39 -5.59 -6.58
N SER A 367 -23.55 -5.88 -6.00
CA SER A 367 -24.83 -6.00 -6.69
C SER A 367 -25.75 -4.85 -6.29
N PHE A 368 -26.05 -3.97 -7.24
CA PHE A 368 -26.92 -2.82 -7.01
C PHE A 368 -28.37 -3.16 -7.38
N HIS A 369 -29.29 -2.86 -6.46
CA HIS A 369 -30.73 -3.11 -6.59
C HIS A 369 -31.55 -1.82 -6.49
#